data_AF-A0A2G1TPX2-F1
#
_entry.id   AF-A0A2G1TPX2-F1
#
_cell.length_a   1.000
_cell.length_b   1.000
_cell.length_c   1.000
_cell.angle_alpha   90.00
_cell.angle_beta   90.00
_cell.angle_gamma   90.00
#
_symmetry.space_group_name_H-M   'P 1'
#
loop_
_entity.id
_entity.type
_entity.pdbx_description
1 polymer ?
#
loop_
_entity_poly.entity_id
_entity_poly.type
_entity_poly.pdbx_seq_one_letter_code
_entity_poly.pdbx_strand_id
1 'polypeptide(L)'
;MNQIDQAINQEQIKNPNEEVVTLEEPIRMGEQMITQVTIRKPGVKALSGTSLQAIYQHDVDALCKVLPRVTSPALTPQQIYQMDPVDFANLGGHLVTFLYPKALQKEIKAQTA
;
A
#
# COMPACT_ATOMS: atom_id res chain seq x y z
N MET A 1 19.38 28.42 -17.90
CA MET A 1 19.85 27.12 -17.38
C MET A 1 18.96 26.79 -16.19
N ASN A 2 18.13 25.78 -16.35
CA ASN A 2 16.73 25.82 -15.91
C ASN A 2 16.49 25.31 -14.48
N GLN A 3 15.76 26.10 -13.69
CA GLN A 3 15.04 25.60 -12.50
C GLN A 3 13.88 24.64 -12.87
N ILE A 4 13.44 24.64 -14.14
CA ILE A 4 12.32 23.84 -14.62
C ILE A 4 12.71 22.35 -14.78
N ASP A 5 13.97 22.05 -15.12
CA ASP A 5 14.46 20.67 -15.30
C ASP A 5 14.53 19.88 -13.96
N GLN A 6 14.52 20.56 -12.82
CA GLN A 6 14.57 19.91 -11.50
C GLN A 6 13.19 19.40 -11.04
N ALA A 7 12.10 20.06 -11.43
CA ALA A 7 10.74 19.66 -11.08
C ALA A 7 10.29 18.41 -11.86
N ILE A 8 10.72 18.28 -13.12
CA ILE A 8 10.32 17.19 -14.03
C ILE A 8 10.85 15.83 -13.55
N ASN A 9 12.02 15.79 -12.89
CA ASN A 9 12.59 14.56 -12.35
C ASN A 9 11.85 13.99 -11.12
N GLN A 10 11.03 14.79 -10.42
CA GLN A 10 10.28 14.31 -9.25
C GLN A 10 8.95 13.64 -9.64
N GLU A 11 8.33 14.04 -10.75
CA GLU A 11 7.09 13.42 -11.25
C GLU A 11 7.34 12.12 -12.03
N GLN A 12 8.57 11.89 -12.50
CA GLN A 12 8.91 10.73 -13.35
C GLN A 12 9.37 9.47 -12.60
N ILE A 13 9.42 9.47 -11.25
CA ILE A 13 9.73 8.26 -10.45
C ILE A 13 8.46 7.73 -9.76
N LYS A 14 7.33 7.69 -10.48
CA LYS A 14 6.17 6.93 -10.00
C LYS A 14 6.46 5.45 -10.26
N ASN A 15 7.15 4.81 -9.31
CA ASN A 15 7.42 3.38 -9.39
C ASN A 15 6.10 2.64 -9.61
N PRO A 16 5.88 1.94 -10.74
CA PRO A 16 4.61 1.26 -10.99
C PRO A 16 4.38 0.08 -10.02
N ASN A 17 5.39 -0.25 -9.23
CA ASN A 17 5.36 -1.27 -8.19
C ASN A 17 5.19 -0.66 -6.78
N GLU A 18 4.94 0.65 -6.66
CA GLU A 18 4.71 1.32 -5.38
C GLU A 18 3.50 2.25 -5.49
N GLU A 19 2.73 2.35 -4.42
CA GLU A 19 1.55 3.18 -4.33
C GLU A 19 1.52 3.87 -2.97
N VAL A 20 1.46 5.20 -2.99
CA VAL A 20 1.39 6.01 -1.77
C VAL A 20 -0.08 6.18 -1.42
N VAL A 21 -0.46 5.63 -0.27
CA VAL A 21 -1.81 5.76 0.30
C VAL A 21 -1.74 6.81 1.40
N THR A 22 -2.57 7.85 1.30
CA THR A 22 -2.73 8.83 2.37
C THR A 22 -3.77 8.28 3.34
N LEU A 23 -3.41 8.22 4.62
CA LEU A 23 -4.31 7.75 5.66
C LEU A 23 -5.27 8.88 6.06
N GLU A 24 -6.53 8.55 6.25
CA GLU A 24 -7.51 9.49 6.81
C GLU A 24 -7.22 9.73 8.30
N GLU A 25 -6.90 8.66 9.03
CA GLU A 25 -6.46 8.75 10.42
C GLU A 25 -4.95 8.51 10.57
N PRO A 26 -4.18 9.50 11.05
CA PRO A 26 -2.75 9.35 11.18
C PRO A 26 -2.39 8.36 12.28
N ILE A 27 -1.50 7.43 11.97
CA ILE A 27 -1.02 6.42 12.92
C ILE A 27 0.16 6.98 13.71
N ARG A 28 0.11 6.88 15.05
CA ARG A 28 1.23 7.26 15.91
C ARG A 28 2.29 6.15 15.92
N MET A 29 3.54 6.52 15.63
CA MET A 29 4.72 5.68 15.75
C MET A 29 5.74 6.39 16.65
N GLY A 30 5.57 6.22 17.97
CA GLY A 30 6.35 6.97 18.96
C GLY A 30 6.05 8.47 18.91
N GLU A 31 7.06 9.27 18.58
CA GLU A 31 6.95 10.73 18.43
C GLU A 31 6.50 11.17 17.03
N GLN A 32 6.46 10.24 16.06
CA GLN A 32 6.12 10.54 14.66
C GLN A 32 4.67 10.16 14.35
N MET A 33 4.00 10.98 13.52
CA MET A 33 2.70 10.66 12.95
C MET A 33 2.87 10.23 11.50
N ILE A 34 2.37 9.04 11.17
CA ILE A 34 2.34 8.51 9.82
C ILE A 34 1.02 8.97 9.20
N THR A 35 1.09 9.93 8.29
CA THR A 35 -0.05 10.39 7.48
C THR A 35 -0.11 9.70 6.12
N GLN A 36 1.01 9.10 5.68
CA GLN A 36 1.13 8.46 4.38
C GLN A 36 1.91 7.15 4.51
N VAL A 37 1.41 6.12 3.85
CA VAL A 37 2.03 4.79 3.80
C VAL A 37 2.25 4.43 2.34
N THR A 38 3.48 4.03 2.02
CA THR A 38 3.81 3.50 0.69
C THR A 38 3.63 1.99 0.69
N ILE A 39 2.69 1.47 -0.09
CA ILE A 39 2.56 0.03 -0.36
C ILE A 39 3.42 -0.33 -1.56
N ARG A 40 4.21 -1.39 -1.42
CA ARG A 40 5.02 -1.96 -2.48
C ARG A 40 4.39 -3.24 -3.01
N LYS A 41 4.64 -3.55 -4.28
CA LYS A 41 4.22 -4.80 -4.90
C LYS A 41 4.76 -6.00 -4.11
N PRO A 42 3.90 -6.89 -3.60
CA PRO A 42 4.34 -8.04 -2.83
C PRO A 42 5.16 -9.01 -3.69
N GLY A 43 6.31 -9.45 -3.18
CA GLY A 43 7.00 -10.64 -3.67
C GLY A 43 6.38 -11.92 -3.09
N VAL A 44 6.68 -13.09 -3.68
CA VAL A 44 6.14 -14.40 -3.21
C VAL A 44 6.44 -14.65 -1.73
N LYS A 45 7.64 -14.26 -1.26
CA LYS A 45 8.04 -14.39 0.15
C LYS A 45 7.16 -13.55 1.09
N ALA A 46 6.67 -12.39 0.64
CA ALA A 46 5.81 -11.54 1.46
C ALA A 46 4.44 -12.19 1.71
N LEU A 47 3.94 -12.97 0.75
CA LEU A 47 2.67 -13.71 0.83
C LEU A 47 2.79 -15.03 1.62
N SER A 48 4.02 -15.47 1.94
CA SER A 48 4.26 -16.73 2.64
C SER A 48 3.61 -16.75 4.02
N GLY A 49 2.97 -17.88 4.37
CA GLY A 49 2.23 -18.03 5.63
C GLY A 49 0.77 -17.55 5.57
N THR A 50 0.27 -17.19 4.39
CA THR A 50 -1.14 -16.85 4.13
C THR A 50 -1.64 -17.51 2.85
N SER A 51 -2.94 -17.75 2.74
CA SER A 51 -3.53 -18.24 1.49
C SER A 51 -3.76 -17.08 0.52
N LEU A 52 -3.41 -17.26 -0.75
CA LEU A 52 -3.68 -16.26 -1.78
C LEU A 52 -5.18 -15.97 -1.92
N GLN A 53 -6.02 -16.99 -1.73
CA GLN A 53 -7.48 -16.83 -1.74
C GLN A 53 -7.97 -15.91 -0.60
N ALA A 54 -7.38 -16.04 0.59
CA ALA A 54 -7.73 -15.19 1.73
C ALA A 54 -7.38 -13.73 1.44
N ILE A 55 -6.25 -13.48 0.78
CA ILE A 55 -5.87 -12.12 0.37
C ILE A 55 -6.86 -11.54 -0.65
N TYR A 56 -7.25 -12.31 -1.68
CA TYR A 56 -8.27 -11.86 -2.64
C TYR A 56 -9.63 -11.58 -2.01
N GLN A 57 -9.98 -12.31 -0.95
CA GLN A 57 -11.21 -12.12 -0.18
C GLN A 57 -11.09 -11.00 0.86
N HIS A 58 -9.98 -10.27 0.90
CA HIS A 58 -9.70 -9.21 1.87
C HIS A 58 -9.81 -9.69 3.33
N ASP A 59 -9.37 -10.92 3.59
CA ASP A 59 -9.36 -11.50 4.93
C ASP A 59 -8.44 -10.69 5.87
N VAL A 60 -8.98 -10.30 7.03
CA VAL A 60 -8.31 -9.40 7.97
C VAL A 60 -7.00 -10.01 8.50
N ASP A 61 -7.01 -11.28 8.87
CA ASP A 61 -5.84 -11.98 9.43
C ASP A 61 -4.75 -12.16 8.38
N ALA A 62 -5.13 -12.46 7.13
CA ALA A 62 -4.20 -12.58 6.02
C ALA A 62 -3.55 -11.22 5.70
N LEU A 63 -4.36 -10.17 5.58
CA LEU A 63 -3.87 -8.81 5.30
C LEU A 63 -2.95 -8.30 6.42
N CYS A 64 -3.31 -8.51 7.70
CA CYS A 64 -2.50 -8.10 8.84
C CYS A 64 -1.11 -8.77 8.86
N LYS A 65 -0.97 -9.98 8.31
CA LYS A 65 0.33 -10.67 8.18
C LYS A 65 1.18 -10.13 7.02
N VAL A 66 0.55 -9.69 5.94
CA VAL A 66 1.25 -9.28 4.71
C VAL A 66 1.58 -7.80 4.71
N LEU A 67 0.65 -6.94 5.15
CA LEU A 67 0.79 -5.48 5.16
C LEU A 67 2.13 -5.00 5.77
N PRO A 68 2.57 -5.47 6.97
CA PRO A 68 3.85 -5.08 7.56
C PRO A 68 5.07 -5.28 6.66
N ARG A 69 5.00 -6.25 5.74
CA ARG A 69 6.12 -6.67 4.88
C ARG A 69 6.20 -5.86 3.59
N VAL A 70 5.11 -5.20 3.22
CA VAL A 70 4.97 -4.50 1.94
C VAL A 70 4.75 -3.00 2.11
N THR A 71 4.46 -2.53 3.33
CA THR A 71 4.31 -1.11 3.65
C THR A 71 5.64 -0.48 4.04
N SER A 72 5.84 0.79 3.66
CA SER A 72 6.92 1.65 4.14
C SER A 72 6.31 2.98 4.59
N PRO A 73 6.46 3.40 5.87
CA PRO A 73 7.14 2.68 6.96
C PRO A 73 6.50 1.32 7.29
N ALA A 74 7.29 0.40 7.84
CA ALA A 74 6.80 -0.93 8.20
C ALA A 74 5.82 -0.81 9.37
N LEU A 75 4.55 -1.14 9.13
CA LEU A 75 3.52 -1.11 10.17
C LEU A 75 3.65 -2.33 11.07
N THR A 76 3.54 -2.13 12.37
CA THR A 76 3.45 -3.25 13.33
C THR A 76 2.05 -3.86 13.31
N PRO A 77 1.88 -5.16 13.64
CA PRO A 77 0.55 -5.76 13.74
C PRO A 77 -0.39 -4.98 14.68
N GLN A 78 0.14 -4.48 15.80
CA GLN A 78 -0.65 -3.68 16.76
C GLN A 78 -1.19 -2.40 16.13
N GLN A 79 -0.40 -1.70 15.33
CA GLN A 79 -0.85 -0.50 14.61
C GLN A 79 -1.91 -0.82 13.57
N ILE A 80 -1.80 -1.96 12.89
CA ILE A 80 -2.80 -2.40 11.91
C ILE A 80 -4.13 -2.70 12.61
N TYR A 81 -4.12 -3.36 13.77
CA TYR A 81 -5.34 -3.63 14.54
C TYR A 81 -5.98 -2.37 15.17
N GLN A 82 -5.20 -1.30 15.34
CA GLN A 82 -5.67 -0.02 15.88
C GLN A 82 -5.98 1.02 14.80
N MET A 83 -5.80 0.67 13.53
CA MET A 83 -6.07 1.53 12.38
C MET A 83 -7.57 1.63 12.14
N ASP A 84 -8.00 2.74 11.55
CA ASP A 84 -9.38 2.89 11.09
C ASP A 84 -9.73 1.81 10.03
N PRO A 85 -10.93 1.22 10.08
CA PRO A 85 -11.36 0.21 9.10
C PRO A 85 -11.31 0.69 7.65
N VAL A 86 -11.53 1.98 7.38
CA VAL A 86 -11.47 2.55 6.03
C VAL A 86 -10.04 2.55 5.52
N ASP A 87 -9.10 3.03 6.34
CA ASP A 87 -7.67 3.01 6.01
C ASP A 87 -7.16 1.57 5.81
N PHE A 88 -7.60 0.64 6.67
CA PHE A 88 -7.26 -0.78 6.53
C PHE A 88 -7.79 -1.38 5.22
N ALA A 89 -9.05 -1.13 4.91
CA ALA A 89 -9.67 -1.60 3.66
C ALA A 89 -8.96 -1.01 2.43
N ASN A 90 -8.58 0.26 2.49
CA ASN A 90 -7.87 0.95 1.42
C ASN A 90 -6.48 0.32 1.17
N LEU A 91 -5.70 0.11 2.23
CA LEU A 91 -4.40 -0.57 2.14
C LEU A 91 -4.54 -2.01 1.61
N GLY A 92 -5.55 -2.75 2.07
CA GLY A 92 -5.86 -4.09 1.58
C GLY A 92 -6.23 -4.10 0.09
N GLY A 93 -7.07 -3.16 -0.35
CA GLY A 93 -7.48 -3.02 -1.74
C GLY A 93 -6.31 -2.73 -2.68
N HIS A 94 -5.40 -1.83 -2.29
CA HIS A 94 -4.18 -1.57 -3.04
C HIS A 94 -3.28 -2.80 -3.13
N LEU A 95 -3.10 -3.54 -2.03
CA LEU A 95 -2.35 -4.79 -2.03
C LEU A 95 -2.93 -5.82 -3.00
N VAL A 96 -4.25 -6.02 -2.98
CA VAL A 96 -4.95 -6.96 -3.88
C VAL A 96 -4.84 -6.48 -5.33
N THR A 97 -4.94 -5.17 -5.55
CA THR A 97 -4.76 -4.57 -6.89
C THR A 97 -3.41 -4.96 -7.50
N PHE A 98 -2.33 -4.97 -6.72
CA PHE A 98 -1.01 -5.38 -7.20
C PHE A 98 -0.92 -6.85 -7.64
N LEU A 99 -1.84 -7.71 -7.18
CA LEU A 99 -1.89 -9.13 -7.54
C LEU A 99 -2.60 -9.39 -8.87
N TYR A 100 -3.40 -8.44 -9.37
CA TYR A 100 -4.04 -8.54 -10.68
C TYR A 100 -3.05 -8.33 -11.83
N PRO A 101 -3.36 -8.80 -13.06
CA PRO A 101 -2.57 -8.48 -14.25
C PRO A 101 -2.47 -6.98 -14.50
N LYS A 102 -1.35 -6.51 -15.07
CA LYS A 102 -1.10 -5.09 -15.33
C LYS A 102 -2.21 -4.39 -16.13
N ALA A 103 -2.88 -5.11 -17.03
CA ALA A 103 -4.01 -4.58 -17.79
C ALA A 103 -5.17 -4.19 -16.86
N LEU A 104 -5.57 -5.11 -15.99
CA LEU A 104 -6.64 -4.89 -15.02
C LEU A 104 -6.26 -3.85 -13.96
N GLN A 105 -4.99 -3.81 -13.52
CA GLN A 105 -4.50 -2.74 -12.65
C GLN A 105 -4.70 -1.34 -13.25
N LYS A 106 -4.44 -1.21 -14.56
CA LYS A 106 -4.61 0.06 -15.28
C LYS A 106 -6.08 0.46 -15.34
N GLU A 107 -6.98 -0.49 -15.55
CA GLU A 107 -8.43 -0.26 -15.56
C GLU A 107 -8.95 0.14 -14.18
N ILE A 108 -8.53 -0.56 -13.12
CA ILE A 108 -8.89 -0.22 -11.73
C ILE A 108 -8.42 1.19 -11.40
N LYS A 109 -7.14 1.50 -11.66
CA LYS A 109 -6.58 2.85 -11.41
C LYS A 109 -7.25 3.93 -12.26
N ALA A 110 -7.76 3.61 -13.45
CA ALA A 110 -8.46 4.57 -14.31
C ALA A 110 -9.92 4.82 -13.87
N GLN A 111 -10.53 3.89 -13.13
CA GLN A 111 -11.88 4.06 -12.59
C GLN A 111 -11.90 4.77 -11.23
N THR A 112 -10.79 4.72 -10.49
CA THR A 112 -10.63 5.36 -9.17
C THR A 112 -9.88 6.69 -9.22
N ALA A 113 -9.62 7.24 -10.41
CA ALA A 113 -8.91 8.51 -10.62
C ALA A 113 -9.87 9.68 -10.89
#